data_AF-A0AAW7C0E9-F1
#
_entry.id   AF-A0AAW7C0E9-F1
#
_cell.length_a   1.000
_cell.length_b   1.000
_cell.length_c   1.000
_cell.angle_alpha   90.00
_cell.angle_beta   90.00
_cell.angle_gamma   90.00
#
_symmetry.space_group_name_H-M   'P 1'
#
loop_
_entity.id
_entity.type
_entity.pdbx_description
1 polymer ?
#
loop_
_entity_poly.entity_id
_entity_poly.type
_entity_poly.pdbx_seq_one_letter_code
_entity_poly.pdbx_strand_id
1 'polypeptide(L)'
;MEIISVIGVILTLLGLFIPSLISNHSSRKAEFRKHSAPLRGKLLSEIEAIEGGSYPFRLISDADFNQLLPYAPRRRKNALLDAYTSYLDAHTMATTKHWHDEHPSDGMLFFPTGFSVTNSDEVLKKMQPLKKELSR
;
A
#
# COMPACT_ATOMS: atom_id res chain seq x y z
N MET A 1 0.76 -0.41 56.66
CA MET A 1 1.62 -1.41 55.97
C MET A 1 0.95 -2.03 54.73
N GLU A 2 -0.38 -1.92 54.54
CA GLU A 2 -1.05 -2.54 53.38
C GLU A 2 -0.74 -1.86 52.03
N ILE A 3 -0.62 -0.54 51.99
CA ILE A 3 -0.39 0.22 50.75
C ILE A 3 0.94 -0.18 50.06
N ILE A 4 2.00 -0.40 50.84
CA ILE A 4 3.34 -0.77 50.32
C ILE A 4 3.31 -2.18 49.71
N SER A 5 2.55 -3.10 50.31
CA SER A 5 2.38 -4.46 49.79
C SER A 5 1.58 -4.47 48.48
N VAL A 6 0.52 -3.66 48.40
CA VAL A 6 -0.30 -3.52 47.18
C VAL A 6 0.53 -2.93 46.01
N ILE A 7 1.38 -1.94 46.27
CA ILE A 7 2.28 -1.36 45.25
C ILE A 7 3.28 -2.40 44.73
N GLY A 8 3.84 -3.24 45.60
CA GLY A 8 4.76 -4.31 45.21
C GLY A 8 4.11 -5.37 44.31
N VAL A 9 2.84 -5.73 44.59
CA VAL A 9 2.07 -6.68 43.77
C VAL A 9 1.73 -6.08 42.40
N ILE A 10 1.38 -4.79 42.34
CA ILE A 10 1.07 -4.12 41.06
C ILE A 10 2.33 -4.02 40.18
N LEU A 11 3.50 -3.68 40.75
CA LEU A 11 4.76 -3.58 40.02
C LEU A 11 5.24 -4.93 39.46
N THR A 12 5.06 -6.01 40.21
CA THR A 12 5.42 -7.36 39.76
C THR A 12 4.48 -7.86 38.66
N LEU A 13 3.17 -7.57 38.75
CA LEU A 13 2.23 -7.83 37.66
C LEU A 13 2.58 -7.03 36.40
N LEU A 14 2.85 -5.73 36.53
CA LEU A 14 3.28 -4.91 35.39
C LEU A 14 4.56 -5.46 34.73
N GLY A 15 5.55 -5.88 35.51
CA GLY A 15 6.79 -6.48 35.01
C GLY A 15 6.57 -7.78 34.22
N LEU A 16 5.52 -8.53 34.51
CA LEU A 16 5.20 -9.80 33.84
C LEU A 16 4.38 -9.60 32.55
N PHE A 17 3.56 -8.54 32.48
CA PHE A 17 2.69 -8.26 31.33
C PHE A 17 3.31 -7.34 30.27
N ILE A 18 4.26 -6.48 30.63
CA ILE A 18 4.92 -5.57 29.66
C ILE A 18 5.70 -6.34 28.56
N PRO A 19 6.49 -7.40 28.86
CA PRO A 19 7.27 -8.11 27.83
C PRO A 19 6.39 -8.83 26.79
N SER A 20 5.24 -9.38 27.20
CA SER A 20 4.32 -10.11 26.31
C SER A 20 3.59 -9.18 25.35
N LEU A 21 3.22 -7.98 25.80
CA LEU A 21 2.60 -6.95 24.94
C LEU A 21 3.59 -6.40 23.91
N ILE A 22 4.84 -6.16 24.30
CA ILE A 22 5.89 -5.63 23.41
C ILE A 22 6.27 -6.66 22.34
N SER A 23 6.46 -7.93 22.73
CA SER A 23 6.83 -9.01 21.78
C SER A 23 5.72 -9.27 20.75
N ASN A 24 4.45 -9.33 21.15
CA ASN A 24 3.33 -9.49 20.22
C ASN A 24 3.16 -8.30 19.26
N HIS A 25 3.40 -7.07 19.72
CA HIS A 25 3.32 -5.89 18.85
C HIS A 25 4.42 -5.88 17.79
N SER A 26 5.64 -6.24 18.19
CA SER A 26 6.78 -6.37 17.28
C SER A 26 6.54 -7.44 16.21
N SER A 27 6.02 -8.61 16.61
CA SER A 27 5.69 -9.72 15.70
C SER A 27 4.68 -9.31 14.63
N ARG A 28 3.55 -8.70 15.03
CA ARG A 28 2.52 -8.25 14.08
C ARG A 28 3.01 -7.18 13.09
N LYS A 29 3.88 -6.27 13.54
CA LYS A 29 4.48 -5.28 12.65
C LYS A 29 5.41 -5.93 11.62
N ALA A 30 6.18 -6.94 12.03
CA ALA A 30 7.05 -7.70 11.14
C ALA A 30 6.23 -8.51 10.11
N GLU A 31 5.15 -9.15 10.54
CA GLU A 31 4.22 -9.87 9.65
C GLU A 31 3.57 -8.93 8.65
N PHE A 32 3.01 -7.79 9.10
CA PHE A 32 2.44 -6.78 8.20
C PHE A 32 3.45 -6.34 7.14
N ARG A 33 4.69 -6.02 7.54
CA ARG A 33 5.74 -5.59 6.61
C ARG A 33 6.11 -6.69 5.61
N LYS A 34 6.14 -7.95 6.04
CA LYS A 34 6.42 -9.10 5.18
C LYS A 34 5.32 -9.25 4.11
N HIS A 35 4.07 -9.12 4.51
CA HIS A 35 2.92 -9.24 3.60
C HIS A 35 2.69 -7.97 2.76
N SER A 36 3.10 -6.80 3.23
CA SER A 36 2.98 -5.54 2.47
C SER A 36 4.08 -5.37 1.42
N ALA A 37 5.25 -6.01 1.59
CA ALA A 37 6.38 -5.84 0.67
C ALA A 37 6.06 -6.21 -0.80
N PRO A 38 5.39 -7.32 -1.11
CA PRO A 38 5.01 -7.65 -2.49
C PRO A 38 4.06 -6.60 -3.10
N LEU A 39 3.05 -6.16 -2.33
CA LEU A 39 2.12 -5.12 -2.79
C LEU A 39 2.83 -3.79 -3.02
N ARG A 40 3.77 -3.44 -2.14
CA ARG A 40 4.58 -2.24 -2.30
C ARG A 40 5.44 -2.32 -3.56
N GLY A 41 6.02 -3.49 -3.87
CA GLY A 41 6.77 -3.71 -5.10
C GLY A 41 5.92 -3.49 -6.34
N LYS A 42 4.72 -4.11 -6.38
CA LYS A 42 3.74 -3.91 -7.46
C LYS A 42 3.37 -2.44 -7.63
N LEU A 43 3.04 -1.75 -6.54
CA LEU A 43 2.68 -0.33 -6.57
C LEU A 43 3.82 0.56 -7.07
N LEU A 44 5.05 0.30 -6.64
CA LEU A 44 6.21 1.10 -7.07
C LEU A 44 6.51 0.89 -8.55
N SER A 45 6.44 -0.36 -9.03
CA SER A 45 6.58 -0.65 -10.46
C SER A 45 5.50 0.04 -11.29
N GLU A 46 4.29 0.16 -10.75
CA GLU A 46 3.18 0.83 -11.42
C GLU A 46 3.41 2.34 -11.50
N ILE A 47 3.81 2.95 -10.38
CA ILE A 47 4.18 4.37 -10.30
C ILE A 47 5.32 4.68 -11.27
N GLU A 48 6.38 3.86 -11.28
CA GLU A 48 7.54 4.04 -12.17
C GLU A 48 7.15 3.94 -13.65
N ALA A 49 6.26 3.00 -14.00
CA ALA A 49 5.75 2.91 -15.36
C ALA A 49 4.99 4.17 -15.76
N ILE A 50 4.10 4.68 -14.89
CA ILE A 50 3.29 5.89 -15.14
C ILE A 50 4.19 7.13 -15.23
N GLU A 51 5.18 7.26 -14.34
CA GLU A 51 6.21 8.31 -14.39
C GLU A 51 7.03 8.22 -15.70
N GLY A 52 7.28 7.01 -16.18
CA GLY A 52 7.93 6.72 -17.46
C GLY A 52 7.03 6.89 -18.69
N GLY A 53 5.79 7.35 -18.53
CA GLY A 53 4.84 7.60 -19.62
C GLY A 53 4.11 6.35 -20.14
N SER A 54 4.14 5.24 -19.40
CA SER A 54 3.47 3.99 -19.73
C SER A 54 2.39 3.66 -18.71
N TYR A 55 1.24 3.15 -19.16
CA TYR A 55 0.19 2.67 -18.28
C TYR A 55 0.17 1.14 -18.22
N PRO A 56 0.66 0.52 -17.13
CA PRO A 56 0.73 -0.92 -17.02
C PRO A 56 -0.60 -1.57 -16.60
N PHE A 57 -1.68 -0.79 -16.51
CA PHE A 57 -2.94 -1.15 -15.86
C PHE A 57 -2.75 -1.55 -14.38
N ARG A 58 -3.86 -1.94 -13.71
CA ARG A 58 -3.89 -2.25 -12.28
C ARG A 58 -3.06 -3.51 -11.96
N LEU A 59 -1.95 -3.37 -11.22
CA LEU A 59 -1.09 -4.50 -10.83
C LEU A 59 -1.48 -5.15 -9.49
N ILE A 60 -2.07 -4.38 -8.57
CA ILE A 60 -2.57 -4.90 -7.29
C ILE A 60 -4.04 -5.31 -7.43
N SER A 61 -4.30 -6.60 -7.31
CA SER A 61 -5.67 -7.14 -7.30
C SER A 61 -6.34 -6.99 -5.94
N ASP A 62 -7.67 -7.08 -5.90
CA ASP A 62 -8.43 -7.09 -4.65
C ASP A 62 -8.05 -8.30 -3.78
N ALA A 63 -7.72 -9.44 -4.42
CA ALA A 63 -7.24 -10.63 -3.73
C ALA A 63 -5.88 -10.39 -3.04
N ASP A 64 -4.93 -9.77 -3.72
CA ASP A 64 -3.63 -9.38 -3.14
C ASP A 64 -3.84 -8.49 -1.91
N PHE A 65 -4.70 -7.49 -2.02
CA PHE A 65 -4.98 -6.55 -0.93
C PHE A 65 -5.71 -7.21 0.24
N ASN A 66 -6.71 -8.04 -0.03
CA ASN A 66 -7.47 -8.73 1.01
C ASN A 66 -6.60 -9.69 1.84
N GLN A 67 -5.54 -10.27 1.26
CA GLN A 67 -4.57 -11.08 1.98
C GLN A 67 -3.74 -10.26 3.00
N LEU A 68 -3.60 -8.95 2.82
CA LEU A 68 -2.89 -8.07 3.75
C LEU A 68 -3.74 -7.70 4.99
N LEU A 69 -5.07 -7.62 4.83
CA LEU A 69 -5.99 -7.11 5.85
C LEU A 69 -5.93 -7.83 7.22
N PRO A 70 -5.73 -9.15 7.32
CA PRO A 70 -5.60 -9.83 8.60
C PRO A 70 -4.40 -9.36 9.42
N TYR A 71 -3.33 -8.94 8.75
CA TYR A 71 -2.08 -8.49 9.36
C TYR A 71 -2.07 -6.98 9.64
N ALA A 72 -3.02 -6.23 9.07
CA ALA A 72 -3.11 -4.79 9.25
C ALA A 72 -3.39 -4.42 10.72
N PRO A 73 -2.64 -3.46 11.30
CA PRO A 73 -2.94 -2.99 12.65
C PRO A 73 -4.35 -2.42 12.73
N ARG A 74 -5.13 -2.85 13.74
CA ARG A 74 -6.54 -2.44 13.91
C ARG A 74 -6.78 -0.93 13.78
N ARG A 75 -5.90 -0.11 14.40
CA ARG A 75 -5.99 1.36 14.36
C ARG A 75 -5.81 1.96 12.96
N ARG A 76 -5.17 1.24 12.04
CA ARG A 76 -4.83 1.69 10.68
C ARG A 76 -5.64 1.01 9.59
N LYS A 77 -6.48 0.03 9.94
CA LYS A 77 -7.22 -0.77 8.94
C LYS A 77 -8.11 0.10 8.05
N ASN A 78 -8.81 1.07 8.63
CA ASN A 78 -9.65 1.99 7.86
C ASN A 78 -8.80 2.89 6.95
N ALA A 79 -7.70 3.47 7.47
CA ALA A 79 -6.80 4.28 6.65
C ALA A 79 -6.18 3.48 5.49
N LEU A 80 -5.87 2.19 5.70
CA LEU A 80 -5.37 1.30 4.66
C LEU A 80 -6.45 1.00 3.61
N LEU A 81 -7.71 0.83 4.02
CA LEU A 81 -8.85 0.66 3.11
C LEU A 81 -9.09 1.93 2.29
N ASP A 82 -9.12 3.10 2.93
CA ASP A 82 -9.31 4.39 2.26
C ASP A 82 -8.18 4.65 1.24
N ALA A 83 -6.95 4.30 1.61
CA ALA A 83 -5.81 4.39 0.70
C ALA A 83 -5.94 3.44 -0.49
N TYR A 84 -6.47 2.23 -0.29
CA TYR A 84 -6.74 1.29 -1.38
C TYR A 84 -7.86 1.76 -2.29
N THR A 85 -8.94 2.33 -1.73
CA THR A 85 -10.01 2.95 -2.51
C THR A 85 -9.47 4.10 -3.37
N SER A 86 -8.61 4.96 -2.82
CA SER A 86 -7.94 6.03 -3.59
C SER A 86 -7.10 5.46 -4.74
N TYR A 87 -6.44 4.33 -4.54
CA TYR A 87 -5.73 3.63 -5.61
C TYR A 87 -6.68 3.09 -6.70
N LEU A 88 -7.82 2.51 -6.33
CA LEU A 88 -8.83 2.08 -7.31
C LEU A 88 -9.42 3.25 -8.10
N ASP A 89 -9.66 4.37 -7.43
CA ASP A 89 -10.09 5.61 -8.08
C ASP A 89 -9.05 6.09 -9.10
N ALA A 90 -7.76 5.98 -8.79
CA ALA A 90 -6.66 6.37 -9.70
C ALA A 90 -6.79 5.66 -11.06
N HIS A 91 -7.12 4.36 -11.04
CA HIS A 91 -7.34 3.59 -12.26
C HIS A 91 -8.63 3.92 -13.00
N THR A 92 -9.65 4.33 -12.26
CA THR A 92 -10.95 4.70 -12.84
C THR A 92 -10.88 6.07 -13.52
N MET A 93 -10.06 6.99 -13.00
CA MET A 93 -9.86 8.33 -13.57
C MET A 93 -8.72 8.42 -14.58
N ALA A 94 -7.90 7.37 -14.68
CA ALA A 94 -6.79 7.35 -15.62
C ALA A 94 -7.31 7.49 -17.05
N THR A 95 -6.98 8.61 -17.68
CA THR A 95 -7.26 8.84 -19.09
C THR A 95 -6.09 8.29 -19.87
N THR A 96 -6.34 7.21 -20.61
CA THR A 96 -5.32 6.54 -21.41
C THR A 96 -5.49 6.90 -22.87
N LYS A 97 -4.36 7.07 -23.57
CA LYS A 97 -4.32 7.16 -25.03
C LYS A 97 -3.44 6.06 -25.58
N HIS A 98 -3.81 5.52 -26.73
CA HIS A 98 -2.93 4.60 -27.41
C HIS A 98 -1.79 5.40 -28.06
N TRP A 99 -0.57 4.86 -28.04
CA TRP A 99 0.62 5.50 -28.61
C TRP A 99 0.40 5.97 -30.06
N HIS A 100 -0.32 5.16 -30.84
CA HIS A 100 -0.66 5.45 -32.23
C HIS A 100 -1.65 6.61 -32.43
N ASP A 101 -2.38 7.03 -31.39
CA ASP A 101 -3.27 8.19 -31.46
C ASP A 101 -2.48 9.51 -31.40
N GLU A 102 -1.31 9.51 -30.73
CA GLU A 102 -0.44 10.69 -30.60
C GLU A 102 0.68 10.72 -31.64
N HIS A 103 1.16 9.55 -32.07
CA HIS A 103 2.17 9.40 -33.11
C HIS A 103 1.60 8.53 -34.22
N PRO A 104 0.77 9.09 -35.13
CA PRO A 104 0.30 8.37 -36.30
C PRO A 104 1.54 7.97 -37.10
N SER A 105 1.88 6.68 -37.07
CA SER A 105 3.10 6.19 -37.70
C SER A 105 2.96 6.30 -39.22
N ASP A 106 4.01 6.72 -39.93
CA ASP A 106 4.18 6.52 -41.39
C ASP A 106 4.36 5.04 -41.79
N GLY A 107 3.94 4.09 -40.92
CA GLY A 107 3.84 2.66 -41.24
C GLY A 107 5.03 1.78 -40.84
N MET A 108 6.08 2.28 -40.15
CA MET A 108 7.29 1.47 -39.87
C MET A 108 7.42 0.86 -38.46
N LEU A 109 6.75 1.35 -37.41
CA LEU A 109 6.86 0.78 -36.05
C LEU A 109 5.49 0.71 -35.36
N PHE A 110 4.98 -0.51 -35.23
CA PHE A 110 3.76 -0.81 -34.46
C PHE A 110 4.14 -1.20 -33.03
N PHE A 111 3.63 -0.45 -32.04
CA PHE A 111 3.82 -0.77 -30.62
C PHE A 111 2.49 -1.30 -30.08
N PRO A 112 2.34 -2.64 -29.97
CA PRO A 112 1.05 -3.27 -29.69
C PRO A 112 0.46 -2.96 -28.30
N THR A 113 1.25 -2.43 -27.36
CA THR A 113 0.86 -2.31 -25.95
C THR A 113 1.30 -0.99 -25.30
N GLY A 114 1.40 0.09 -26.08
CA GLY A 114 1.79 1.40 -25.56
C GLY A 114 0.56 2.24 -25.22
N PHE A 115 0.09 2.19 -23.97
CA PHE A 115 -0.84 3.19 -23.47
C PHE A 115 -0.07 4.22 -22.65
N SER A 116 -0.31 5.52 -22.91
CA SER A 116 0.17 6.60 -22.05
C SER A 116 -0.96 7.13 -21.18
N VAL A 117 -0.65 7.63 -19.99
CA VAL A 117 -1.61 8.33 -19.13
C VAL A 117 -1.49 9.82 -19.36
N THR A 118 -2.55 10.48 -19.81
CA THR A 118 -2.52 11.92 -20.08
C THR A 118 -2.68 12.78 -18.83
N ASN A 119 -3.30 12.24 -17.78
CA ASN A 119 -3.45 12.88 -16.48
C ASN A 119 -2.58 12.19 -15.40
N SER A 120 -1.33 11.87 -15.74
CA SER A 120 -0.40 11.12 -14.89
C SER A 120 -0.25 11.73 -13.50
N ASP A 121 -0.15 13.05 -13.37
CA ASP A 121 0.03 13.73 -12.09
C ASP A 121 -1.13 13.49 -11.12
N GLU A 122 -2.37 13.49 -11.61
CA GLU A 122 -3.57 13.26 -10.80
C GLU A 122 -3.66 11.80 -10.35
N VAL A 123 -3.35 10.88 -11.27
CA VAL A 123 -3.31 9.43 -11.01
C VAL A 123 -2.24 9.11 -9.97
N LEU A 124 -1.02 9.62 -10.15
CA LEU A 124 0.10 9.42 -9.22
C LEU A 124 -0.20 10.00 -7.84
N LYS A 125 -0.86 11.16 -7.76
CA LYS A 125 -1.29 11.77 -6.51
C LYS A 125 -2.26 10.86 -5.73
N LYS A 126 -3.17 10.18 -6.42
CA LYS A 126 -4.11 9.22 -5.82
C LYS A 126 -3.45 7.90 -5.38
N MET A 127 -2.29 7.55 -5.92
CA MET A 127 -1.52 6.36 -5.51
C MET A 127 -0.64 6.59 -4.27
N GLN A 128 -0.27 7.84 -3.96
CA GLN A 128 0.59 8.16 -2.81
C GLN A 128 0.06 7.69 -1.43
N PRO A 129 -1.25 7.79 -1.11
CA PRO A 129 -1.77 7.30 0.17
C PRO A 129 -1.46 5.82 0.41
N LEU A 130 -1.64 4.99 -0.62
CA LEU A 130 -1.38 3.55 -0.51
C LEU A 130 0.12 3.27 -0.36
N LYS A 131 0.97 3.98 -1.11
CA LYS A 131 2.44 3.90 -0.96
C LYS A 131 2.88 4.20 0.47
N LYS A 132 2.29 5.23 1.08
CA LYS A 132 2.58 5.63 2.46
C LYS A 132 2.16 4.54 3.46
N GLU A 133 0.95 4.00 3.36
CA GLU A 133 0.47 2.99 4.31
C GLU A 133 1.22 1.64 4.17
N LEU A 134 1.63 1.25 2.97
CA LEU A 134 2.42 0.03 2.76
C LEU A 134 3.87 0.14 3.27
N SER A 135 4.40 1.36 3.42
CA SER A 135 5.78 1.62 3.87
C SER A 135 5.98 1.75 5.39
N ARG A 136 4.89 1.83 6.18
CA ARG A 136 4.90 2.18 7.61
C ARG A 136 4.80 0.97 8.56
#